data_AF-A0A9N9C400-F1
#
_entry.id   AF-A0A9N9C400-F1
#
_cell.length_a   1.000
_cell.length_b   1.000
_cell.length_c   1.000
_cell.angle_alpha   90.00
_cell.angle_beta   90.00
_cell.angle_gamma   90.00
#
_symmetry.space_group_name_H-M   'P 1'
#
loop_
_entity.id
_entity.type
_entity.pdbx_description
1 polymer ?
#
loop_
_entity_poly.entity_id
_entity_poly.type
_entity_poly.pdbx_seq_one_letter_code
_entity_poly.pdbx_strand_id
1 'polypeptide(L)'
;MSALTPTFSLTTALLPGVQEFSLDLLLAADELALFDLVTHIQSHIIASERPWLLKNLIKVYQFSELTNNFSKLRDHCQEIIDKTPDLVFGSNDFAKLDLSTLISLLKRDDLSVKEIDIWNHVIDWGICQHPPFNPNISIWTDDDFETLKSRVQQALIHIRFFNISHNDFKSKIIPFKKILSNQLYERLEDHHITFGSELISSRQAALITCWIEEREFSFEKTELLATNRSFIFSMDNDDNNLKNSILSRVSPAGCAIFNHGYAPDKIGFGRDLMWFNGTSLHSDYEKNIFMPDNFNMVRFYEKNFFRPDTFDVIDFEAGSGS
;
A
#
# COMPACT_ATOMS: atom_id res chain seq x y z
N MET A 1 22.99 -33.82 -56.30
CA MET A 1 22.25 -34.15 -55.08
C MET A 1 23.18 -34.03 -53.88
N SER A 2 23.13 -32.91 -53.19
CA SER A 2 23.43 -32.80 -51.75
C SER A 2 22.80 -31.50 -51.26
N ALA A 3 21.98 -31.63 -50.22
CA ALA A 3 21.06 -30.62 -49.75
C ALA A 3 21.79 -29.56 -48.90
N LEU A 4 21.47 -28.29 -49.13
CA LEU A 4 21.70 -27.21 -48.17
C LEU A 4 20.34 -26.78 -47.65
N THR A 5 20.00 -27.23 -46.45
CA THR A 5 18.89 -26.70 -45.66
C THR A 5 19.31 -25.36 -45.06
N PRO A 6 18.58 -24.25 -45.26
CA PRO A 6 18.77 -23.08 -44.44
C PRO A 6 18.01 -23.27 -43.13
N THR A 7 18.74 -23.43 -42.04
CA THR A 7 18.26 -23.28 -40.67
C THR A 7 17.83 -21.83 -40.44
N PHE A 8 16.52 -21.60 -40.28
CA PHE A 8 16.02 -20.32 -39.79
C PHE A 8 16.15 -20.29 -38.27
N SER A 9 17.05 -19.43 -37.77
CA SER A 9 17.19 -19.12 -36.36
C SER A 9 16.10 -18.11 -35.97
N LEU A 10 15.20 -18.51 -35.07
CA LEU A 10 14.16 -17.63 -34.50
C LEU A 10 14.79 -16.75 -33.41
N THR A 11 15.23 -15.56 -33.79
CA THR A 11 15.35 -14.43 -32.87
C THR A 11 14.50 -13.30 -33.42
N THR A 12 13.18 -13.41 -33.24
CA THR A 12 12.21 -12.33 -33.48
C THR A 12 12.29 -11.32 -32.35
N ALA A 13 13.22 -10.37 -32.45
CA ALA A 13 12.97 -9.05 -31.91
C ALA A 13 11.89 -8.41 -32.81
N LEU A 14 10.64 -8.48 -32.37
CA LEU A 14 9.49 -7.90 -33.08
C LEU A 14 9.69 -6.39 -33.24
N LEU A 15 9.66 -5.93 -34.50
CA LEU A 15 9.68 -4.51 -34.85
C LEU A 15 8.42 -3.81 -34.29
N PRO A 16 8.54 -2.63 -33.65
CA PRO A 16 7.40 -1.84 -33.25
C PRO A 16 6.60 -1.45 -34.49
N GLY A 17 5.37 -1.94 -34.61
CA GLY A 17 4.46 -1.66 -35.74
C GLY A 17 3.75 -2.90 -36.30
N VAL A 18 4.31 -4.10 -36.14
CA VAL A 18 3.67 -5.34 -36.64
C VAL A 18 2.40 -5.70 -35.86
N GLN A 19 2.27 -5.25 -34.61
CA GLN A 19 1.16 -5.65 -33.75
C GLN A 19 -0.10 -4.80 -33.93
N GLU A 20 0.01 -3.53 -34.36
CA GLU A 20 -1.17 -2.76 -34.76
C GLU A 20 -1.77 -3.30 -36.06
N PHE A 21 -0.93 -3.82 -36.95
CA PHE A 21 -1.34 -4.47 -38.19
C PHE A 21 -2.24 -5.69 -37.95
N SER A 22 -2.04 -6.47 -36.89
CA SER A 22 -2.91 -7.63 -36.59
C SER A 22 -4.36 -7.22 -36.30
N LEU A 23 -4.60 -6.08 -35.65
CA LEU A 23 -5.95 -5.57 -35.40
C LEU A 23 -6.56 -4.98 -36.68
N ASP A 24 -5.79 -4.21 -37.46
CA ASP A 24 -6.27 -3.67 -38.73
C ASP A 24 -6.62 -4.78 -39.73
N LEU A 25 -5.80 -5.84 -39.80
CA LEU A 25 -6.06 -7.00 -40.62
C LEU A 25 -7.31 -7.77 -40.14
N LEU A 26 -7.52 -7.87 -38.83
CA LEU A 26 -8.70 -8.48 -38.25
C LEU A 26 -9.98 -7.70 -38.64
N LEU A 27 -9.93 -6.36 -38.59
CA LEU A 27 -11.03 -5.51 -39.03
C LEU A 27 -11.32 -5.67 -40.51
N ALA A 28 -10.29 -5.62 -41.36
CA ALA A 28 -10.45 -5.80 -42.80
C ALA A 28 -10.99 -7.20 -43.17
N ALA A 29 -10.55 -8.25 -42.47
CA ALA A 29 -11.06 -9.60 -42.66
C ALA A 29 -12.55 -9.72 -42.29
N ASP A 30 -12.99 -9.02 -41.25
CA ASP A 30 -14.39 -8.95 -40.84
C ASP A 30 -15.25 -8.20 -41.87
N GLU A 31 -14.78 -7.03 -42.34
CA GLU A 31 -15.46 -6.23 -43.38
C GLU A 31 -15.62 -7.00 -44.70
N LEU A 32 -14.63 -7.84 -45.05
CA LEU A 32 -14.67 -8.71 -46.23
C LEU A 32 -15.39 -10.04 -45.99
N ALA A 33 -15.96 -10.26 -44.80
CA ALA A 33 -16.65 -11.48 -44.39
C ALA A 33 -15.79 -12.76 -44.52
N LEU A 34 -14.48 -12.65 -44.26
CA LEU A 34 -13.53 -13.76 -44.31
C LEU A 34 -13.44 -14.47 -42.94
N PHE A 35 -14.51 -15.19 -42.56
CA PHE A 35 -14.68 -15.75 -41.21
C PHE A 35 -13.56 -16.69 -40.72
N ASP A 36 -13.01 -17.51 -41.62
CA ASP A 36 -11.88 -18.40 -41.28
C ASP A 36 -10.61 -17.59 -40.93
N LEU A 37 -10.38 -16.50 -41.66
CA LEU A 37 -9.26 -15.60 -41.42
C LEU A 37 -9.46 -14.82 -40.12
N VAL A 38 -10.68 -14.32 -39.86
CA VAL A 38 -11.06 -13.69 -38.58
C VAL A 38 -10.77 -14.62 -37.40
N THR A 39 -11.15 -15.89 -37.51
CA THR A 39 -10.91 -16.91 -36.47
C THR A 39 -9.41 -17.17 -36.29
N HIS A 40 -8.67 -17.24 -37.39
CA HIS A 40 -7.23 -17.49 -37.38
C HIS A 40 -6.46 -16.33 -36.71
N ILE A 41 -6.77 -15.08 -37.07
CA ILE A 41 -6.09 -13.90 -36.53
C ILE A 41 -6.35 -13.74 -35.03
N GLN A 42 -7.59 -13.90 -34.56
CA GLN A 42 -7.89 -13.87 -33.12
C GLN A 42 -7.07 -14.92 -32.36
N SER A 43 -6.97 -16.14 -32.91
CA SER A 43 -6.17 -17.21 -32.30
C SER A 43 -4.68 -16.89 -32.29
N HIS A 44 -4.18 -16.25 -33.35
CA HIS A 44 -2.79 -15.81 -33.45
C HIS A 44 -2.45 -14.74 -32.40
N ILE A 45 -3.29 -13.70 -32.25
CA ILE A 45 -3.09 -12.63 -31.27
C ILE A 45 -3.02 -13.22 -29.85
N ILE A 46 -3.95 -14.13 -29.52
CA ILE A 46 -4.02 -14.78 -28.19
C ILE A 46 -2.78 -15.65 -27.91
N ALA A 47 -2.37 -16.48 -28.87
CA ALA A 47 -1.32 -17.47 -28.64
C ALA A 47 0.10 -16.92 -28.82
N SER A 48 0.31 -16.09 -29.83
CA SER A 48 1.64 -15.66 -30.29
C SER A 48 2.01 -14.26 -29.80
N GLU A 49 1.03 -13.39 -29.53
CA GLU A 49 1.26 -11.98 -29.20
C GLU A 49 0.93 -11.63 -27.73
N ARG A 50 0.91 -12.63 -26.84
CA ARG A 50 0.50 -12.46 -25.43
C ARG A 50 1.17 -11.29 -24.69
N PRO A 51 2.51 -11.08 -24.74
CA PRO A 51 3.13 -9.95 -24.05
C PRO A 51 2.64 -8.59 -24.56
N TRP A 52 2.35 -8.49 -25.86
CA TRP A 52 1.78 -7.28 -26.45
C TRP A 52 0.31 -7.13 -26.06
N LEU A 53 -0.48 -8.20 -26.10
CA LEU A 53 -1.88 -8.19 -25.67
C LEU A 53 -2.00 -7.69 -24.23
N LEU A 54 -1.19 -8.20 -23.30
CA LEU A 54 -1.23 -7.77 -21.90
C LEU A 54 -0.91 -6.28 -21.72
N LYS A 55 0.03 -5.74 -22.49
CA LYS A 55 0.36 -4.30 -22.46
C LYS A 55 -0.72 -3.41 -23.09
N ASN A 56 -1.59 -3.96 -23.92
CA ASN A 56 -2.65 -3.23 -24.62
C ASN A 56 -4.03 -3.82 -24.29
N LEU A 57 -4.19 -4.44 -23.12
CA LEU A 57 -5.36 -5.24 -22.77
C LEU A 57 -6.66 -4.45 -22.93
N ILE A 58 -6.66 -3.19 -22.49
CA ILE A 58 -7.81 -2.28 -22.59
C ILE A 58 -8.14 -1.97 -24.05
N LYS A 59 -7.14 -1.62 -24.87
CA LYS A 59 -7.32 -1.34 -26.30
C LYS A 59 -7.86 -2.57 -27.03
N VAL A 60 -7.29 -3.74 -26.77
CA VAL A 60 -7.69 -4.99 -27.42
C VAL A 60 -9.11 -5.40 -26.99
N TYR A 61 -9.44 -5.28 -25.71
CA TYR A 61 -10.79 -5.53 -25.21
C TYR A 61 -11.82 -4.59 -25.85
N GLN A 62 -11.58 -3.28 -25.83
CA GLN A 62 -12.45 -2.28 -26.48
C GLN A 62 -12.57 -2.51 -27.99
N PHE A 63 -11.48 -2.90 -28.66
CA PHE A 63 -11.51 -3.25 -30.08
C PHE A 63 -12.37 -4.48 -30.34
N SER A 64 -12.29 -5.50 -29.49
CA SER A 64 -13.09 -6.72 -29.62
C SER A 64 -14.60 -6.50 -29.38
N GLU A 65 -14.97 -5.37 -28.78
CA GLU A 65 -16.37 -4.97 -28.58
C GLU A 65 -16.99 -4.28 -29.81
N LEU A 66 -16.19 -3.94 -30.83
CA LEU A 66 -16.70 -3.30 -32.05
C LEU A 66 -17.72 -4.19 -32.79
N THR A 67 -17.51 -5.50 -32.78
CA THR A 67 -18.38 -6.48 -33.47
C THR A 67 -18.47 -7.79 -32.69
N ASN A 68 -19.57 -8.52 -32.88
CA ASN A 68 -19.75 -9.84 -32.25
C ASN A 68 -18.84 -10.93 -32.83
N ASN A 69 -18.23 -10.68 -34.00
CA ASN A 69 -17.37 -11.65 -34.68
C ASN A 69 -16.00 -11.79 -33.99
N PHE A 70 -15.65 -10.86 -33.09
CA PHE A 70 -14.41 -10.89 -32.30
C PHE A 70 -14.57 -11.53 -30.91
N SER A 71 -15.60 -12.36 -30.74
CA SER A 71 -15.93 -13.01 -29.46
C SER A 71 -14.78 -13.78 -28.82
N LYS A 72 -13.97 -14.50 -29.59
CA LYS A 72 -12.84 -15.27 -29.05
C LYS A 72 -11.79 -14.38 -28.39
N LEU A 73 -11.51 -13.23 -29.00
CA LEU A 73 -10.58 -12.25 -28.45
C LEU A 73 -11.16 -11.55 -27.22
N ARG A 74 -12.45 -11.16 -27.30
CA ARG A 74 -13.17 -10.56 -26.18
C ARG A 74 -13.22 -11.47 -24.96
N ASP A 75 -13.66 -12.71 -25.14
CA ASP A 75 -13.83 -13.67 -24.05
C ASP A 75 -12.48 -13.97 -23.38
N HIS A 76 -11.40 -14.01 -24.17
CA HIS A 76 -10.05 -14.18 -23.62
C HIS A 76 -9.59 -12.96 -22.80
N CYS A 77 -9.82 -11.74 -23.30
CA CYS A 77 -9.51 -10.52 -22.55
C CYS A 77 -10.34 -10.44 -21.26
N GLN A 78 -11.64 -10.78 -21.33
CA GLN A 78 -12.52 -10.82 -20.16
C GLN A 78 -12.02 -11.85 -19.13
N GLU A 79 -11.61 -13.04 -19.56
CA GLU A 79 -11.04 -14.06 -18.67
C GLU A 79 -9.78 -13.55 -17.95
N ILE A 80 -8.92 -12.78 -18.64
CA ILE A 80 -7.74 -12.15 -18.02
C ILE A 80 -8.16 -11.11 -16.98
N ILE A 81 -9.13 -10.25 -17.31
CA ILE A 81 -9.64 -9.21 -16.40
C ILE A 81 -10.29 -9.83 -15.17
N ASP A 82 -11.04 -10.91 -15.34
CA ASP A 82 -11.75 -11.58 -14.25
C ASP A 82 -10.78 -12.29 -13.30
N LYS A 83 -9.77 -12.99 -13.83
CA LYS A 83 -8.82 -13.79 -13.04
C LYS A 83 -7.65 -12.99 -12.49
N THR A 84 -7.24 -11.93 -13.18
CA THR A 84 -6.05 -11.13 -12.87
C THR A 84 -6.33 -9.64 -13.15
N PRO A 85 -7.27 -9.03 -12.42
CA PRO A 85 -7.70 -7.64 -12.65
C PRO A 85 -6.54 -6.63 -12.53
N ASP A 86 -5.52 -6.95 -11.74
CA ASP A 86 -4.33 -6.13 -11.54
C ASP A 86 -3.57 -5.82 -12.85
N LEU A 87 -3.66 -6.71 -13.85
CA LEU A 87 -3.00 -6.51 -15.14
C LEU A 87 -3.56 -5.31 -15.92
N VAL A 88 -4.79 -4.90 -15.61
CA VAL A 88 -5.43 -3.72 -16.24
C VAL A 88 -4.62 -2.46 -15.93
N PHE A 89 -4.07 -2.33 -14.72
CA PHE A 89 -3.24 -1.17 -14.35
C PHE A 89 -1.95 -1.09 -15.16
N GLY A 90 -1.40 -2.23 -15.62
CA GLY A 90 -0.20 -2.27 -16.46
C GLY A 90 -0.44 -1.98 -17.95
N SER A 91 -1.68 -1.69 -18.36
CA SER A 91 -2.03 -1.42 -19.76
C SER A 91 -1.63 0.01 -20.15
N ASN A 92 -1.00 0.18 -21.32
CA ASN A 92 -0.62 1.49 -21.88
C ASN A 92 -1.83 2.42 -22.06
N ASP A 93 -3.00 1.83 -22.25
CA ASP A 93 -4.26 2.53 -22.50
C ASP A 93 -5.10 2.75 -21.23
N PHE A 94 -4.52 2.57 -20.03
CA PHE A 94 -5.24 2.78 -18.76
C PHE A 94 -5.90 4.16 -18.66
N ALA A 95 -5.18 5.20 -19.09
CA ALA A 95 -5.70 6.57 -19.12
C ALA A 95 -6.92 6.77 -20.03
N LYS A 96 -7.23 5.81 -20.92
CA LYS A 96 -8.38 5.87 -21.84
C LYS A 96 -9.65 5.21 -21.28
N LEU A 97 -9.59 4.62 -20.08
CA LEU A 97 -10.78 4.12 -19.42
C LEU A 97 -11.77 5.26 -19.19
N ASP A 98 -13.05 5.02 -19.41
CA ASP A 98 -14.06 5.94 -18.93
C ASP A 98 -14.16 5.86 -17.40
N LEU A 99 -14.70 6.91 -16.78
CA LEU A 99 -14.80 7.01 -15.33
C LEU A 99 -15.62 5.86 -14.71
N SER A 100 -16.65 5.36 -15.40
CA SER A 100 -17.49 4.29 -14.86
C SER A 100 -16.76 2.95 -14.82
N THR A 101 -15.96 2.65 -15.84
CA THR A 101 -15.08 1.46 -15.87
C THR A 101 -13.94 1.57 -14.87
N LEU A 102 -13.35 2.77 -14.70
CA LEU A 102 -12.36 2.98 -13.65
C LEU A 102 -12.97 2.72 -12.26
N ILE A 103 -14.15 3.26 -11.98
CA ILE A 103 -14.84 3.04 -10.70
C ILE A 103 -15.18 1.56 -10.47
N SER A 104 -15.65 0.85 -11.50
CA SER A 104 -15.98 -0.58 -11.36
C SER A 104 -14.74 -1.42 -11.07
N LEU A 105 -13.60 -1.09 -11.69
CA LEU A 105 -12.31 -1.72 -11.39
C LEU A 105 -11.88 -1.45 -9.95
N LEU A 106 -11.94 -0.20 -9.48
CA LEU A 106 -11.50 0.20 -8.13
C LEU A 106 -12.39 -0.36 -7.00
N LYS A 107 -13.65 -0.71 -7.29
CA LYS A 107 -14.57 -1.32 -6.31
C LYS A 107 -14.27 -2.80 -6.03
N ARG A 108 -13.39 -3.42 -6.79
CA ARG A 108 -13.06 -4.83 -6.62
C ARG A 108 -12.25 -5.05 -5.35
N ASP A 109 -12.70 -5.97 -4.51
CA ASP A 109 -11.99 -6.34 -3.27
C ASP A 109 -10.84 -7.33 -3.50
N ASP A 110 -10.75 -7.92 -4.69
CA ASP A 110 -9.76 -8.94 -5.07
C ASP A 110 -8.53 -8.40 -5.81
N LEU A 111 -8.33 -7.07 -5.77
CA LEU A 111 -7.11 -6.44 -6.29
C LEU A 111 -5.92 -6.74 -5.37
N SER A 112 -4.82 -7.25 -5.93
CA SER A 112 -3.54 -7.44 -5.21
C SER A 112 -2.53 -6.30 -5.44
N VAL A 113 -2.98 -5.18 -6.00
CA VAL A 113 -2.19 -3.95 -6.18
C VAL A 113 -2.12 -3.17 -4.87
N LYS A 114 -0.96 -2.57 -4.56
CA LYS A 114 -0.83 -1.68 -3.40
C LYS A 114 -1.67 -0.42 -3.60
N GLU A 115 -2.32 0.05 -2.53
CA GLU A 115 -3.15 1.27 -2.57
C GLU A 115 -2.41 2.51 -3.09
N ILE A 116 -1.11 2.61 -2.83
CA ILE A 116 -0.31 3.71 -3.38
C ILE A 116 -0.12 3.62 -4.89
N ASP A 117 -0.07 2.42 -5.45
CA ASP A 117 0.04 2.22 -6.90
C ASP A 117 -1.31 2.53 -7.55
N ILE A 118 -2.42 2.11 -6.92
CA ILE A 118 -3.77 2.51 -7.33
C ILE A 118 -3.90 4.04 -7.37
N TRP A 119 -3.48 4.73 -6.30
CA TRP A 119 -3.44 6.19 -6.26
C TRP A 119 -2.68 6.80 -7.45
N ASN A 120 -1.47 6.32 -7.74
CA ASN A 120 -0.68 6.87 -8.85
C ASN A 120 -1.42 6.72 -10.20
N HIS A 121 -2.01 5.55 -10.46
CA HIS A 121 -2.76 5.32 -11.69
C HIS A 121 -4.01 6.21 -11.79
N VAL A 122 -4.72 6.45 -10.69
CA VAL A 122 -5.90 7.34 -10.68
C VAL A 122 -5.50 8.80 -10.93
N ILE A 123 -4.37 9.25 -10.35
CA ILE A 123 -3.84 10.59 -10.59
C ILE A 123 -3.38 10.74 -12.06
N ASP A 124 -2.61 9.78 -12.57
CA ASP A 124 -2.17 9.77 -13.96
C ASP A 124 -3.36 9.75 -14.93
N TRP A 125 -4.39 8.93 -14.64
CA TRP A 125 -5.64 8.91 -15.39
C TRP A 125 -6.29 10.30 -15.41
N GLY A 126 -6.41 10.97 -14.26
CA GLY A 126 -6.99 12.30 -14.15
C GLY A 126 -6.19 13.38 -14.87
N ILE A 127 -4.86 13.27 -14.86
CA ILE A 127 -3.93 14.16 -15.57
C ILE A 127 -4.06 14.02 -17.09
N CYS A 128 -4.23 12.79 -17.59
CA CYS A 128 -4.36 12.50 -19.01
C CYS A 128 -5.75 12.80 -19.60
N GLN A 129 -6.79 12.97 -18.77
CA GLN A 129 -8.12 13.34 -19.26
C GLN A 129 -8.11 14.69 -19.98
N HIS A 130 -9.04 14.90 -20.92
CA HIS A 130 -9.08 16.13 -21.70
C HIS A 130 -9.72 17.32 -20.95
N PRO A 131 -9.13 18.54 -21.02
CA PRO A 131 -7.79 18.83 -21.53
C PRO A 131 -6.69 18.28 -20.61
N PRO A 132 -5.59 17.72 -21.16
CA PRO A 132 -4.54 17.11 -20.35
C PRO A 132 -3.73 18.15 -19.59
N PHE A 133 -3.26 17.79 -18.40
CA PHE A 133 -2.39 18.64 -17.58
C PHE A 133 -0.92 18.41 -17.89
N ASN A 134 -0.09 19.40 -17.55
CA ASN A 134 1.34 19.19 -17.44
C ASN A 134 1.62 18.31 -16.20
N PRO A 135 2.36 17.19 -16.31
CA PRO A 135 2.66 16.35 -15.15
C PRO A 135 3.48 17.04 -14.04
N ASN A 136 4.14 18.16 -14.35
CA ASN A 136 4.90 18.92 -13.36
C ASN A 136 3.97 19.71 -12.42
N ILE A 137 3.72 19.17 -11.23
CA ILE A 137 2.85 19.76 -10.20
C ILE A 137 3.35 21.15 -9.74
N SER A 138 4.65 21.45 -9.87
CA SER A 138 5.21 22.73 -9.39
C SER A 138 4.68 23.96 -10.12
N ILE A 139 4.08 23.79 -11.30
CA ILE A 139 3.51 24.88 -12.10
C ILE A 139 1.98 24.94 -12.01
N TRP A 140 1.35 24.08 -11.21
CA TRP A 140 -0.10 23.99 -11.12
C TRP A 140 -0.69 25.17 -10.35
N THR A 141 -1.79 25.69 -10.89
CA THR A 141 -2.66 26.70 -10.28
C THR A 141 -3.73 26.04 -9.41
N ASP A 142 -4.45 26.84 -8.62
CA ASP A 142 -5.60 26.33 -7.84
C ASP A 142 -6.71 25.77 -8.74
N ASP A 143 -6.92 26.39 -9.92
CA ASP A 143 -7.89 25.91 -10.91
C ASP A 143 -7.50 24.54 -11.50
N ASP A 144 -6.20 24.27 -11.67
CA ASP A 144 -5.73 22.95 -12.10
C ASP A 144 -6.05 21.87 -11.06
N PHE A 145 -5.85 22.18 -9.78
CA PHE A 145 -6.20 21.26 -8.68
C PHE A 145 -7.71 21.03 -8.57
N GLU A 146 -8.54 22.07 -8.68
CA GLU A 146 -9.99 21.92 -8.65
C GLU A 146 -10.50 21.13 -9.86
N THR A 147 -9.91 21.34 -11.03
CA THR A 147 -10.25 20.56 -12.22
C THR A 147 -9.86 19.09 -12.05
N LEU A 148 -8.63 18.79 -11.58
CA LEU A 148 -8.22 17.41 -11.28
C LEU A 148 -9.17 16.78 -10.26
N LYS A 149 -9.45 17.47 -9.15
CA LYS A 149 -10.37 17.02 -8.10
C LYS A 149 -11.72 16.62 -8.67
N SER A 150 -12.31 17.45 -9.52
CA SER A 150 -13.61 17.15 -10.15
C SER A 150 -13.59 15.86 -10.99
N ARG A 151 -12.45 15.55 -11.62
CA ARG A 151 -12.25 14.32 -12.44
C ARG A 151 -12.12 13.08 -11.58
N VAL A 152 -11.32 13.15 -10.51
CA VAL A 152 -10.92 11.95 -9.76
C VAL A 152 -11.75 11.72 -8.49
N GLN A 153 -12.51 12.70 -7.99
CA GLN A 153 -13.20 12.60 -6.69
C GLN A 153 -14.05 11.32 -6.52
N GLN A 154 -14.74 10.87 -7.57
CA GLN A 154 -15.57 9.65 -7.52
C GLN A 154 -14.74 8.36 -7.55
N ALA A 155 -13.53 8.40 -8.09
CA ALA A 155 -12.58 7.29 -8.03
C ALA A 155 -11.86 7.26 -6.67
N LEU A 156 -11.51 8.43 -6.12
CA LEU A 156 -10.75 8.54 -4.86
C LEU A 156 -11.48 7.92 -3.66
N ILE A 157 -12.81 7.94 -3.62
CA ILE A 157 -13.58 7.32 -2.51
C ILE A 157 -13.39 5.80 -2.42
N HIS A 158 -12.83 5.17 -3.46
CA HIS A 158 -12.57 3.74 -3.51
C HIS A 158 -11.13 3.36 -3.11
N ILE A 159 -10.27 4.35 -2.84
CA ILE A 159 -8.89 4.12 -2.38
C ILE A 159 -8.87 3.98 -0.86
N ARG A 160 -8.22 2.92 -0.35
CA ARG A 160 -8.10 2.67 1.09
C ARG A 160 -6.89 3.43 1.65
N PHE A 161 -7.00 4.76 1.74
CA PHE A 161 -5.89 5.66 2.11
C PHE A 161 -5.12 5.28 3.38
N PHE A 162 -5.78 4.71 4.39
CA PHE A 162 -5.13 4.28 5.64
C PHE A 162 -4.17 3.08 5.48
N ASN A 163 -4.18 2.40 4.33
CA ASN A 163 -3.23 1.35 3.99
C ASN A 163 -2.00 1.88 3.23
N ILE A 164 -1.91 3.20 3.00
CA ILE A 164 -0.76 3.84 2.37
C ILE A 164 0.32 4.06 3.45
N SER A 165 1.59 3.81 3.11
CA SER A 165 2.69 4.00 4.07
C SER A 165 2.92 5.48 4.39
N HIS A 166 3.45 5.80 5.58
CA HIS A 166 3.80 7.19 5.94
C HIS A 166 4.74 7.87 4.92
N ASN A 167 5.72 7.11 4.39
CA ASN A 167 6.66 7.63 3.40
C ASN A 167 5.97 7.97 2.08
N ASP A 168 5.06 7.10 1.63
CA ASP A 168 4.28 7.32 0.42
C ASP A 168 3.27 8.45 0.61
N PHE A 169 2.62 8.54 1.77
CA PHE A 169 1.74 9.66 2.12
C PHE A 169 2.48 10.98 1.98
N LYS A 170 3.66 11.10 2.61
CA LYS A 170 4.46 12.33 2.57
C LYS A 170 4.94 12.71 1.18
N SER A 171 5.38 11.73 0.38
CA SER A 171 6.00 11.97 -0.93
C SER A 171 5.01 12.07 -2.08
N LYS A 172 3.87 11.38 -2.01
CA LYS A 172 2.91 11.24 -3.13
C LYS A 172 1.51 11.79 -2.84
N ILE A 173 1.05 11.80 -1.59
CA ILE A 173 -0.30 12.29 -1.25
C ILE A 173 -0.28 13.78 -0.91
N ILE A 174 0.64 14.22 -0.03
CA ILE A 174 0.75 15.63 0.40
C ILE A 174 0.84 16.63 -0.77
N PRO A 175 1.61 16.38 -1.86
CA PRO A 175 1.66 17.30 -3.01
C PRO A 175 0.29 17.58 -3.64
N PHE A 176 -0.65 16.64 -3.52
CA PHE A 176 -1.99 16.73 -4.07
C PHE A 176 -3.06 17.02 -3.01
N LYS A 177 -2.70 17.41 -1.78
CA LYS A 177 -3.66 17.59 -0.68
C LYS A 177 -4.91 18.41 -1.00
N LYS A 178 -4.81 19.37 -1.95
CA LYS A 178 -5.93 20.23 -2.39
C LYS A 178 -7.09 19.45 -3.04
N ILE A 179 -6.82 18.27 -3.61
CA ILE A 179 -7.86 17.43 -4.21
C ILE A 179 -8.63 16.59 -3.18
N LEU A 180 -8.10 16.46 -1.96
CA LEU A 180 -8.76 15.78 -0.86
C LEU A 180 -9.71 16.73 -0.14
N SER A 181 -10.73 16.18 0.53
CA SER A 181 -11.52 16.99 1.47
C SER A 181 -10.70 17.29 2.72
N ASN A 182 -10.91 18.48 3.31
CA ASN A 182 -10.19 18.87 4.53
C ASN A 182 -10.34 17.82 5.64
N GLN A 183 -11.55 17.32 5.84
CA GLN A 183 -11.84 16.28 6.83
C GLN A 183 -11.07 14.98 6.57
N LEU A 184 -10.94 14.55 5.32
CA LEU A 184 -10.15 13.36 4.98
C LEU A 184 -8.66 13.62 5.22
N TYR A 185 -8.15 14.76 4.78
CA TYR A 185 -6.74 15.11 4.94
C TYR A 185 -6.33 15.20 6.41
N GLU A 186 -7.11 15.88 7.26
CA GLU A 186 -6.86 15.97 8.71
C GLU A 186 -6.76 14.58 9.35
N ARG A 187 -7.70 13.68 9.03
CA ARG A 187 -7.68 12.30 9.55
C ARG A 187 -6.46 11.50 9.08
N LEU A 188 -6.01 11.70 7.84
CA LEU A 188 -4.81 11.06 7.32
C LEU A 188 -3.55 11.63 7.96
N GLU A 189 -3.51 12.94 8.15
CA GLU A 189 -2.42 13.63 8.84
C GLU A 189 -2.28 13.11 10.28
N ASP A 190 -3.38 13.03 11.04
CA ASP A 190 -3.39 12.48 12.40
C ASP A 190 -2.90 11.02 12.45
N HIS A 191 -3.40 10.17 11.55
CA HIS A 191 -3.00 8.77 11.43
C HIS A 191 -1.49 8.61 11.17
N HIS A 192 -0.92 9.51 10.37
CA HIS A 192 0.50 9.48 10.02
C HIS A 192 1.40 10.22 11.01
N ILE A 193 0.87 11.13 11.84
CA ILE A 193 1.58 11.83 12.93
C ILE A 193 1.90 10.87 14.08
N THR A 194 1.04 9.87 14.34
CA THR A 194 1.19 8.98 15.51
C THR A 194 2.47 8.14 15.53
N PHE A 195 3.20 8.06 14.40
CA PHE A 195 4.49 7.36 14.29
C PHE A 195 5.73 8.28 14.36
N GLY A 196 5.54 9.59 14.52
CA GLY A 196 6.59 10.60 14.58
C GLY A 196 7.06 10.96 15.99
N SER A 197 7.03 10.02 16.94
CA SER A 197 7.49 10.35 18.31
C SER A 197 9.02 10.54 18.35
N GLU A 198 9.51 11.60 19.03
CA GLU A 198 10.95 11.74 19.37
C GLU A 198 11.42 10.65 20.36
N LEU A 199 10.48 9.91 20.96
CA LEU A 199 10.70 8.89 21.99
C LEU A 199 10.90 7.48 21.42
N ILE A 200 10.21 7.17 20.32
CA ILE A 200 10.17 5.86 19.65
C ILE A 200 10.47 6.10 18.18
N SER A 201 11.62 5.62 17.72
CA SER A 201 12.03 5.68 16.32
C SER A 201 11.09 4.85 15.44
N SER A 202 11.02 5.16 14.14
CA SER A 202 10.29 4.36 13.14
C SER A 202 10.68 2.88 13.16
N ARG A 203 11.93 2.57 13.52
CA ARG A 203 12.44 1.20 13.69
C ARG A 203 11.81 0.48 14.89
N GLN A 204 11.55 1.18 15.99
CA GLN A 204 10.91 0.64 17.18
C GLN A 204 9.39 0.55 17.02
N ALA A 205 8.80 1.51 16.31
CA ALA A 205 7.40 1.42 15.98
C ALA A 205 7.10 0.20 15.10
N ALA A 206 7.96 -0.09 14.11
CA ALA A 206 7.87 -1.31 13.31
C ALA A 206 7.98 -2.59 14.15
N LEU A 207 8.77 -2.59 15.23
CA LEU A 207 8.88 -3.73 16.16
C LEU A 207 7.62 -3.91 17.01
N ILE A 208 7.06 -2.81 17.51
CA ILE A 208 5.77 -2.82 18.22
C ILE A 208 4.69 -3.36 17.28
N THR A 209 4.65 -2.91 16.03
CA THR A 209 3.72 -3.42 15.00
C THR A 209 3.94 -4.91 14.72
N CYS A 210 5.18 -5.36 14.50
CA CYS A 210 5.46 -6.79 14.24
C CYS A 210 5.09 -7.69 15.42
N TRP A 211 5.26 -7.21 16.66
CA TRP A 211 4.84 -7.93 17.86
C TRP A 211 3.31 -8.00 18.00
N ILE A 212 2.60 -6.89 17.73
CA ILE A 212 1.12 -6.86 17.70
C ILE A 212 0.59 -7.86 16.67
N GLU A 213 1.27 -8.00 15.52
CA GLU A 213 0.87 -8.86 14.40
C GLU A 213 1.43 -10.29 14.45
N GLU A 214 2.12 -10.68 15.54
CA GLU A 214 2.76 -12.00 15.72
C GLU A 214 3.72 -12.43 14.59
N ARG A 215 4.47 -11.49 14.01
CA ARG A 215 5.47 -11.79 12.98
C ARG A 215 6.86 -12.00 13.57
N GLU A 216 7.54 -13.06 13.15
CA GLU A 216 8.96 -13.26 13.48
C GLU A 216 9.84 -12.21 12.82
N PHE A 217 10.67 -11.53 13.61
CA PHE A 217 11.62 -10.53 13.13
C PHE A 217 12.97 -10.68 13.83
N SER A 218 14.07 -10.63 13.09
CA SER A 218 15.45 -10.79 13.61
C SER A 218 16.35 -9.63 13.16
N PHE A 219 17.27 -9.17 14.01
CA PHE A 219 18.30 -8.20 13.64
C PHE A 219 19.69 -8.84 13.53
N GLU A 220 20.62 -8.12 12.88
CA GLU A 220 22.03 -8.52 12.77
C GLU A 220 22.93 -7.95 13.89
N LYS A 221 22.44 -7.01 14.73
CA LYS A 221 23.28 -6.30 15.72
C LYS A 221 22.53 -5.83 16.97
N THR A 222 23.15 -6.02 18.13
CA THR A 222 22.72 -5.46 19.43
C THR A 222 23.11 -3.99 19.53
N GLU A 223 22.18 -3.13 19.95
CA GLU A 223 22.37 -1.69 20.04
C GLU A 223 21.74 -1.11 21.33
N LEU A 224 22.44 -0.15 21.92
CA LEU A 224 21.93 0.68 23.01
C LEU A 224 21.75 2.10 22.47
N LEU A 225 20.52 2.60 22.45
CA LEU A 225 20.25 3.94 21.95
C LEU A 225 20.42 4.95 23.08
N ALA A 226 21.19 5.99 22.78
CA ALA A 226 21.49 7.05 23.72
C ALA A 226 20.45 8.18 23.62
N THR A 227 19.78 8.48 24.73
CA THR A 227 19.02 9.72 24.91
C THR A 227 18.98 10.06 26.39
N ASN A 228 19.01 11.34 26.74
CA ASN A 228 18.81 11.82 28.11
C ASN A 228 17.35 12.21 28.38
N ARG A 229 16.47 12.07 27.38
CA ARG A 229 15.06 12.43 27.47
C ARG A 229 14.15 11.27 27.83
N SER A 230 14.66 10.04 27.82
CA SER A 230 13.85 8.87 28.15
C SER A 230 13.49 8.84 29.63
N PHE A 231 12.26 8.41 29.91
CA PHE A 231 11.74 8.18 31.24
C PHE A 231 10.79 6.99 31.21
N ILE A 232 10.73 6.28 32.33
CA ILE A 232 9.72 5.27 32.62
C ILE A 232 8.95 5.73 33.86
N PHE A 233 7.68 5.34 33.96
CA PHE A 233 6.86 5.72 35.10
C PHE A 233 5.94 4.58 35.53
N SER A 234 5.53 4.64 36.79
CA SER A 234 4.50 3.78 37.38
C SER A 234 3.49 4.68 38.09
N MET A 235 2.22 4.33 38.00
CA MET A 235 1.12 5.03 38.68
C MET A 235 0.37 4.03 39.55
N ASP A 236 -0.09 4.50 40.69
CA ASP A 236 -0.95 3.72 41.57
C ASP A 236 -2.38 3.74 41.01
N ASN A 237 -3.11 2.63 41.13
CA ASN A 237 -4.47 2.48 40.57
C ASN A 237 -5.54 3.25 41.36
N ASP A 238 -5.16 4.07 42.33
CA ASP A 238 -6.07 4.99 43.02
C ASP A 238 -6.33 6.20 42.11
N ASP A 239 -7.47 6.15 41.40
CA ASP A 239 -7.96 7.05 40.32
C ASP A 239 -7.92 8.58 40.58
N ASN A 240 -7.38 9.07 41.71
CA ASN A 240 -7.36 10.50 42.03
C ASN A 240 -6.11 10.99 42.78
N ASN A 241 -5.02 10.21 42.91
CA ASN A 241 -3.89 10.67 43.71
C ASN A 241 -2.50 10.20 43.24
N LEU A 242 -1.75 11.12 42.62
CA LEU A 242 -0.37 10.93 42.13
C LEU A 242 0.69 10.73 43.24
N LYS A 243 0.30 10.61 44.51
CA LYS A 243 1.24 10.57 45.66
C LYS A 243 2.19 9.37 45.61
N ASN A 244 1.77 8.28 44.98
CA ASN A 244 2.54 7.05 44.88
C ASN A 244 3.13 6.83 43.48
N SER A 245 2.93 7.75 42.55
CA SER A 245 3.47 7.65 41.19
C SER A 245 4.99 7.80 41.19
N ILE A 246 5.66 6.91 40.47
CA ILE A 246 7.12 6.92 40.33
C ILE A 246 7.44 7.40 38.92
N LEU A 247 8.19 8.50 38.81
CA LEU A 247 8.84 8.91 37.57
C LEU A 247 10.34 8.66 37.68
N SER A 248 10.87 7.90 36.72
CA SER A 248 12.26 7.45 36.66
C SER A 248 12.87 7.84 35.32
N ARG A 249 14.01 8.55 35.33
CA ARG A 249 14.70 8.96 34.11
C ARG A 249 15.88 8.04 33.81
N VAL A 250 16.28 7.98 32.54
CA VAL A 250 17.44 7.18 32.12
C VAL A 250 18.74 7.72 32.72
N SER A 251 19.53 6.83 33.32
CA SER A 251 20.88 7.12 33.82
C SER A 251 21.71 5.83 33.85
N PRO A 252 22.72 5.68 32.97
CA PRO A 252 23.31 6.68 32.08
C PRO A 252 22.55 6.84 30.74
N ALA A 253 22.59 8.05 30.16
CA ALA A 253 21.88 8.40 28.93
C ALA A 253 22.14 7.47 27.72
N GLY A 254 23.25 6.72 27.73
CA GLY A 254 23.58 5.73 26.71
C GLY A 254 22.73 4.46 26.71
N CYS A 255 21.89 4.25 27.74
CA CYS A 255 21.15 3.00 27.94
C CYS A 255 19.62 3.18 27.90
N ALA A 256 19.13 4.20 27.19
CA ALA A 256 17.71 4.53 27.20
C ALA A 256 16.86 3.42 26.59
N ILE A 257 17.33 2.79 25.51
CA ILE A 257 16.63 1.71 24.84
C ILE A 257 17.61 0.60 24.55
N PHE A 258 17.29 -0.60 25.03
CA PHE A 258 18.05 -1.81 24.75
C PHE A 258 17.36 -2.57 23.62
N ASN A 259 18.13 -2.88 22.58
CA ASN A 259 17.68 -3.68 21.45
C ASN A 259 18.69 -4.81 21.21
N HIS A 260 18.32 -6.03 21.59
CA HIS A 260 19.17 -7.19 21.37
C HIS A 260 19.05 -7.72 19.94
N GLY A 261 20.17 -7.86 19.23
CA GLY A 261 20.17 -8.20 17.81
C GLY A 261 19.51 -9.55 17.51
N TYR A 262 19.78 -10.55 18.34
CA TYR A 262 19.41 -11.95 18.08
C TYR A 262 18.22 -12.45 18.89
N ALA A 263 17.58 -11.58 19.68
CA ALA A 263 16.57 -11.99 20.65
C ALA A 263 15.44 -10.93 20.65
N PRO A 264 14.37 -11.13 19.86
CA PRO A 264 13.29 -10.15 19.72
C PRO A 264 12.54 -9.93 21.04
N ASP A 265 12.57 -10.91 21.94
CA ASP A 265 12.06 -10.83 23.31
C ASP A 265 12.87 -9.89 24.22
N LYS A 266 14.06 -9.46 23.76
CA LYS A 266 14.99 -8.62 24.52
C LYS A 266 15.06 -7.19 23.96
N ILE A 267 13.90 -6.56 23.84
CA ILE A 267 13.76 -5.13 23.55
C ILE A 267 13.09 -4.46 24.75
N GLY A 268 13.57 -3.28 25.16
CA GLY A 268 13.03 -2.60 26.34
C GLY A 268 13.54 -1.18 26.56
N PHE A 269 12.94 -0.48 27.51
CA PHE A 269 13.50 0.75 28.05
C PHE A 269 14.67 0.39 28.97
N GLY A 270 15.88 0.53 28.42
CA GLY A 270 17.08 -0.10 28.97
C GLY A 270 16.81 -1.59 29.24
N ARG A 271 17.44 -2.11 30.28
CA ARG A 271 17.15 -3.45 30.83
C ARG A 271 16.11 -3.39 31.96
N ASP A 272 15.53 -2.22 32.18
CA ASP A 272 14.67 -1.92 33.33
C ASP A 272 13.21 -2.22 33.04
N LEU A 273 12.78 -2.14 31.78
CA LEU A 273 11.45 -2.55 31.36
C LEU A 273 11.51 -3.25 29.99
N MET A 274 11.63 -4.57 30.02
CA MET A 274 11.66 -5.40 28.82
C MET A 274 10.25 -5.63 28.29
N TRP A 275 10.00 -5.22 27.05
CA TRP A 275 8.66 -5.17 26.46
C TRP A 275 8.01 -6.54 26.30
N PHE A 276 8.76 -7.63 26.17
CA PHE A 276 8.19 -8.92 25.77
C PHE A 276 8.47 -10.08 26.73
N ASN A 277 9.43 -9.92 27.64
CA ASN A 277 9.83 -10.97 28.59
C ASN A 277 9.36 -10.70 30.02
N GLY A 278 8.66 -9.58 30.28
CA GLY A 278 8.13 -9.31 31.62
C GLY A 278 9.20 -9.09 32.70
N THR A 279 10.46 -8.85 32.31
CA THR A 279 11.60 -8.71 33.23
C THR A 279 11.95 -7.25 33.48
N SER A 280 12.26 -6.91 34.73
CA SER A 280 12.81 -5.62 35.16
C SER A 280 14.10 -5.85 35.95
N LEU A 281 15.21 -5.25 35.54
CA LEU A 281 16.53 -5.45 36.15
C LEU A 281 17.06 -4.23 36.91
N HIS A 282 16.33 -3.11 36.93
CA HIS A 282 16.70 -1.83 37.56
C HIS A 282 18.20 -1.50 37.48
N SER A 283 18.64 -1.07 36.32
CA SER A 283 20.05 -0.94 35.94
C SER A 283 20.38 0.30 35.11
N ASP A 284 19.39 0.82 34.37
CA ASP A 284 19.56 1.86 33.36
C ASP A 284 18.68 3.10 33.62
N TYR A 285 17.76 3.04 34.60
CA TYR A 285 16.90 4.14 35.03
C TYR A 285 17.04 4.42 36.54
N GLU A 286 16.94 5.70 36.92
CA GLU A 286 17.28 6.25 38.24
C GLU A 286 16.50 5.63 39.41
N LYS A 287 15.24 5.27 39.17
CA LYS A 287 14.34 4.68 40.15
C LYS A 287 13.77 3.39 39.62
N ASN A 288 13.64 2.42 40.51
CA ASN A 288 12.87 1.25 40.20
C ASN A 288 11.38 1.59 40.20
N ILE A 289 10.70 1.30 39.09
CA ILE A 289 9.26 1.51 38.96
C ILE A 289 8.44 0.26 39.36
N PHE A 290 9.11 -0.85 39.67
CA PHE A 290 8.53 -2.14 40.11
C PHE A 290 9.38 -2.80 41.22
N MET A 291 8.90 -3.85 41.89
CA MET A 291 9.70 -4.74 42.78
C MET A 291 9.35 -6.22 42.46
N PRO A 292 10.25 -7.19 42.70
CA PRO A 292 10.62 -8.30 41.79
C PRO A 292 9.64 -9.49 41.83
N ASP A 293 9.49 -10.41 40.86
CA ASP A 293 10.17 -10.80 39.62
C ASP A 293 9.07 -11.35 38.68
N ASN A 294 9.08 -10.96 37.40
CA ASN A 294 8.09 -11.32 36.36
C ASN A 294 6.73 -10.62 36.50
N PHE A 295 6.50 -9.61 35.65
CA PHE A 295 5.13 -9.14 35.38
C PHE A 295 4.54 -9.89 34.20
N ASN A 296 3.28 -10.30 34.29
CA ASN A 296 2.54 -10.83 33.15
C ASN A 296 1.99 -9.67 32.33
N MET A 297 2.42 -9.53 31.08
CA MET A 297 1.72 -8.66 30.15
C MET A 297 0.39 -9.27 29.75
N VAL A 298 -0.70 -8.63 30.16
CA VAL A 298 -2.04 -8.97 29.67
C VAL A 298 -2.25 -8.30 28.31
N ARG A 299 -2.50 -9.10 27.26
CA ARG A 299 -2.87 -8.58 25.94
C ARG A 299 -4.28 -7.97 26.01
N PHE A 300 -4.42 -6.69 25.69
CA PHE A 300 -5.71 -5.98 25.68
C PHE A 300 -6.52 -6.13 24.37
N TYR A 301 -6.23 -7.12 23.52
CA TYR A 301 -6.91 -7.27 22.21
C TYR A 301 -8.18 -8.13 22.22
N GLU A 302 -8.67 -8.61 23.36
CA GLU A 302 -9.93 -9.39 23.43
C GLU A 302 -11.20 -8.57 23.72
N LYS A 303 -11.28 -7.30 23.30
CA LYS A 303 -12.58 -6.62 23.17
C LYS A 303 -12.80 -6.12 21.75
N ASN A 304 -13.63 -6.88 21.03
CA ASN A 304 -14.24 -6.51 19.76
C ASN A 304 -14.94 -5.14 19.87
N PHE A 305 -14.31 -4.07 19.39
CA PHE A 305 -14.96 -2.77 19.17
C PHE A 305 -15.57 -2.73 17.76
N PHE A 306 -16.61 -3.52 17.55
CA PHE A 306 -17.56 -3.32 16.44
C PHE A 306 -18.93 -2.98 17.03
N ARG A 307 -19.22 -1.67 17.14
CA ARG A 307 -20.56 -1.12 16.93
C ARG A 307 -20.45 0.27 16.29
N PRO A 308 -21.15 0.53 15.18
CA PRO A 308 -21.39 1.88 14.70
C PRO A 308 -22.45 2.52 15.60
N ASP A 309 -22.30 3.82 15.80
CA ASP A 309 -23.19 4.73 16.53
C ASP A 309 -22.86 4.86 18.03
N THR A 310 -22.41 6.08 18.38
CA THR A 310 -21.97 6.63 19.68
C THR A 310 -20.52 6.30 20.09
N PHE A 311 -19.64 7.30 19.94
CA PHE A 311 -18.28 7.28 20.49
C PHE A 311 -18.23 8.14 21.74
N ASP A 312 -18.35 7.48 22.90
CA ASP A 312 -17.81 7.99 24.16
C ASP A 312 -16.30 7.71 24.17
N VAL A 313 -15.52 8.73 24.50
CA VAL A 313 -14.06 8.64 24.71
C VAL A 313 -13.82 7.91 26.03
N ILE A 314 -13.21 6.73 25.96
CA ILE A 314 -12.64 6.06 27.13
C ILE A 314 -11.15 5.90 26.87
N ASP A 315 -10.37 6.63 27.67
CA ASP A 315 -8.92 6.53 27.79
C ASP A 315 -8.48 5.11 28.17
N PHE A 316 -7.34 4.66 27.66
CA PHE A 316 -6.67 3.46 28.15
C PHE A 316 -5.41 3.85 28.95
N GLU A 317 -5.51 3.73 30.27
CA GLU A 317 -4.38 3.45 31.16
C GLU A 317 -4.27 1.92 31.34
N ALA A 318 -3.05 1.38 31.24
CA ALA A 318 -2.80 -0.04 31.43
C ALA A 318 -2.52 -0.35 32.90
N GLY A 319 -3.48 -0.98 33.58
CA GLY A 319 -3.33 -1.54 34.93
C GLY A 319 -2.99 -3.03 34.94
N SER A 320 -2.35 -3.47 36.01
CA SER A 320 -2.35 -4.86 36.51
C SER A 320 -2.20 -4.79 38.03
N GLY A 321 -2.94 -5.48 38.90
CA GLY A 321 -3.72 -6.69 38.74
C GLY A 321 -3.24 -7.71 39.78
N SER A 322 -4.01 -7.80 40.89
CA SER A 322 -3.90 -8.61 42.13
C SER A 322 -2.80 -8.28 43.13
#